data_AF-A0A8S3GVW8-F1
#
_entry.id   AF-A0A8S3GVW8-F1
#
_cell.length_a   1.000
_cell.length_b   1.000
_cell.length_c   1.000
_cell.angle_alpha   90.00
_cell.angle_beta   90.00
_cell.angle_gamma   90.00
#
_symmetry.space_group_name_H-M   'P 1'
#
loop_
_entity.id
_entity.type
_entity.pdbx_description
1 polymer ?
#
loop_
_entity_poly.entity_id
_entity_poly.type
_entity_poly.pdbx_seq_one_letter_code
_entity_poly.pdbx_strand_id
1 'polypeptide(L)'
;YGLHSNAEIDFLTTTSEALFKTVLELQPRDAGAGAAEGGSVTTREEKIKSVLDDITGRLPDDFNMTELFAKTEEKTPYTVVALQECERMNTLLKEMRRSLKELDSGLK
;
A
#
# COMPACT_ATOMS: atom_id res chain seq x y z
N TYR A 1 -18.85 -31.96 10.12
CA TYR A 1 -18.36 -30.97 9.14
C TYR A 1 -19.57 -30.39 8.41
N GLY A 2 -20.18 -29.36 8.99
CA GLY A 2 -21.43 -28.74 8.50
C GLY A 2 -21.18 -27.41 7.78
N LEU A 3 -20.18 -27.40 6.90
CA LEU A 3 -19.83 -26.20 6.13
C LEU A 3 -20.64 -26.15 4.84
N HIS A 4 -21.01 -24.93 4.44
CA HIS A 4 -21.74 -24.67 3.21
C HIS A 4 -20.91 -25.11 1.99
N SER A 5 -21.55 -25.57 0.92
CA SER A 5 -20.89 -26.03 -0.32
C SER A 5 -19.88 -25.04 -0.90
N ASN A 6 -20.05 -23.76 -0.64
CA ASN A 6 -19.17 -22.70 -1.12
C ASN A 6 -17.85 -22.60 -0.34
N ALA A 7 -17.78 -23.11 0.89
CA ALA A 7 -16.55 -23.16 1.67
C ALA A 7 -15.50 -24.09 1.04
N GLU A 8 -15.95 -25.11 0.31
CA GLU A 8 -15.06 -26.01 -0.44
C GLU A 8 -14.49 -25.32 -1.69
N ILE A 9 -15.31 -24.52 -2.38
CA ILE A 9 -14.86 -23.72 -3.53
C ILE A 9 -13.83 -22.68 -3.09
N ASP A 10 -14.09 -21.95 -2.00
CA ASP A 10 -13.13 -20.97 -1.46
C ASP A 10 -11.83 -21.66 -1.05
N PHE A 11 -11.91 -22.80 -0.34
CA PHE A 11 -10.74 -23.57 0.06
C PHE A 11 -9.89 -24.02 -1.14
N LEU A 12 -10.53 -24.59 -2.16
CA LEU A 12 -9.83 -25.05 -3.36
C LEU A 12 -9.25 -23.87 -4.17
N THR A 13 -9.93 -22.73 -4.19
CA THR A 13 -9.44 -21.50 -4.84
C THR A 13 -8.19 -20.99 -4.14
N THR A 14 -8.24 -20.81 -2.81
CA THR A 14 -7.08 -20.38 -2.03
C THR A 14 -5.91 -21.35 -2.13
N THR A 15 -6.19 -22.66 -2.13
CA THR A 15 -5.14 -23.68 -2.29
C THR A 15 -4.51 -23.61 -3.68
N SER A 16 -5.32 -23.42 -4.71
CA SER A 16 -4.84 -23.28 -6.09
C SER A 16 -4.00 -22.00 -6.27
N GLU A 17 -4.43 -20.87 -5.70
CA GLU A 17 -3.66 -19.62 -5.70
C GLU A 17 -2.29 -19.79 -5.01
N ALA A 18 -2.26 -20.50 -3.87
CA ALA A 18 -1.01 -20.81 -3.18
C ALA A 18 -0.08 -21.64 -4.04
N LEU A 19 -0.58 -22.68 -4.71
CA LEU A 19 0.20 -23.51 -5.65
C LEU A 19 0.77 -22.67 -6.79
N PHE A 20 -0.04 -21.82 -7.43
CA PHE A 20 0.43 -20.96 -8.51
C PHE A 20 1.50 -19.97 -8.05
N LYS A 21 1.33 -19.39 -6.85
CA LYS A 21 2.34 -18.50 -6.26
C LYS A 21 3.67 -19.23 -6.03
N THR A 22 3.63 -20.43 -5.45
CA THR A 22 4.85 -21.25 -5.24
C THR A 22 5.53 -21.59 -6.56
N VAL A 23 4.77 -21.97 -7.59
CA VAL A 23 5.33 -22.25 -8.92
C VAL A 23 6.00 -21.02 -9.52
N LEU A 24 5.37 -19.84 -9.40
CA LEU A 24 5.93 -18.57 -9.88
C LEU A 24 7.21 -18.18 -9.12
N GLU A 25 7.27 -18.40 -7.81
CA GLU A 25 8.46 -18.13 -6.97
C GLU A 25 9.66 -19.02 -7.32
N LEU A 26 9.40 -20.23 -7.82
CA LEU A 26 10.44 -21.16 -8.29
C LEU A 26 10.97 -20.83 -9.70
N GLN A 27 10.33 -19.93 -10.45
CA GLN A 27 10.81 -19.57 -11.79
C GLN A 27 12.13 -18.78 -11.70
N PRO A 28 13.09 -19.03 -12.62
CA PRO A 28 14.32 -18.26 -12.67
C PRO A 28 14.00 -16.78 -12.89
N ARG A 29 14.53 -15.90 -12.03
CA ARG A 29 14.24 -14.45 -12.06
C ARG A 29 14.66 -13.78 -13.37
N ASP A 30 15.57 -14.40 -14.12
CA ASP A 30 16.07 -13.92 -15.42
C ASP A 30 15.23 -14.43 -16.61
N ALA A 31 14.40 -15.46 -16.43
CA ALA A 31 13.63 -16.06 -17.53
C ALA A 31 12.50 -15.15 -18.05
N GLY A 32 12.12 -14.11 -17.29
CA GLY A 32 11.13 -13.10 -17.70
C GLY A 32 11.73 -11.85 -18.36
N ALA A 33 13.06 -11.69 -18.33
CA ALA A 33 13.72 -10.50 -18.88
C ALA A 33 14.04 -10.60 -20.38
N GLY A 34 13.83 -11.77 -21.00
CA GLY A 34 14.30 -12.06 -22.37
C GLY A 34 13.25 -12.43 -23.41
N ALA A 35 11.94 -12.37 -23.13
CA ALA A 35 10.92 -12.91 -24.03
C ALA A 35 9.78 -11.92 -24.37
N ALA A 36 10.14 -10.68 -24.73
CA ALA A 36 9.22 -9.78 -25.39
C ALA A 36 9.96 -8.96 -26.46
N GLU A 37 10.33 -9.62 -27.56
CA GLU A 37 10.51 -8.91 -28.83
C GLU A 37 9.15 -8.27 -29.21
N GLY A 38 9.08 -6.94 -29.23
CA GLY A 38 8.07 -6.22 -30.02
C GLY A 38 6.94 -5.49 -29.29
N GLY A 39 6.98 -5.32 -27.97
CA GLY A 39 6.09 -4.40 -27.25
C GLY A 39 6.91 -3.40 -26.45
N SER A 40 6.46 -2.14 -26.34
CA SER A 40 7.04 -1.19 -25.38
C SER A 40 6.86 -1.76 -23.96
N VAL A 41 7.82 -2.57 -23.53
CA VAL A 41 7.81 -3.17 -22.19
C VAL A 41 8.21 -2.06 -21.26
N THR A 42 7.22 -1.46 -20.60
CA THR A 42 7.50 -0.64 -19.43
C THR A 42 8.36 -1.46 -18.49
N THR A 43 9.56 -0.97 -18.22
CA THR A 43 10.52 -1.69 -17.38
C THR A 43 9.90 -1.91 -16.00
N ARG A 44 10.37 -2.93 -15.26
CA ARG A 44 9.88 -3.18 -13.90
C ARG A 44 10.01 -1.91 -13.03
N GLU A 45 11.10 -1.17 -13.22
CA GLU A 45 11.36 0.10 -12.52
C GLU A 45 10.36 1.19 -12.91
N GLU A 46 10.04 1.36 -14.19
CA GLU A 46 9.00 2.29 -14.64
C GLU A 46 7.63 1.98 -14.04
N LYS A 47 7.26 0.70 -13.96
CA LYS A 47 5.99 0.29 -13.32
C LYS A 47 6.00 0.62 -11.83
N ILE A 48 7.09 0.32 -11.13
CA ILE A 48 7.23 0.64 -9.70
C ILE A 48 7.15 2.16 -9.51
N LYS A 49 7.82 2.93 -10.36
CA LYS A 49 7.84 4.40 -10.30
C LYS A 49 6.45 5.01 -10.51
N SER A 50 5.70 4.51 -11.50
CA SER A 50 4.30 4.91 -11.71
C SER A 50 3.43 4.67 -10.49
N VAL A 51 3.52 3.48 -9.88
CA VAL A 51 2.73 3.14 -8.68
C VAL A 51 3.16 3.99 -7.48
N LEU A 52 4.46 4.24 -7.34
CA LEU A 52 5.01 5.09 -6.28
C LEU A 52 4.47 6.52 -6.38
N ASP A 53 4.48 7.11 -7.58
CA ASP A 53 4.00 8.46 -7.83
C ASP A 53 2.47 8.54 -7.61
N ASP A 54 1.72 7.52 -8.03
CA ASP A 54 0.28 7.40 -7.78
C ASP A 54 -0.06 7.37 -6.28
N ILE A 55 0.66 6.55 -5.49
CA ILE A 55 0.45 6.46 -4.04
C ILE A 55 0.83 7.79 -3.38
N THR A 56 1.98 8.37 -3.77
CA THR A 56 2.46 9.64 -3.22
C THR A 56 1.49 10.78 -3.49
N GLY A 57 0.90 10.83 -4.68
CA GLY A 57 -0.11 11.82 -5.06
C GLY A 57 -1.45 11.67 -4.35
N ARG A 58 -1.77 10.47 -3.84
CA ARG A 58 -3.01 10.20 -3.09
C ARG A 58 -2.91 10.48 -1.59
N LEU A 59 -1.70 10.70 -1.06
CA LEU A 59 -1.51 10.95 0.37
C LEU A 59 -2.06 12.35 0.74
N PRO A 60 -3.01 12.42 1.69
CA PRO A 60 -3.59 13.69 2.12
C PRO A 60 -2.57 14.53 2.89
N ASP A 61 -2.82 15.84 2.95
CA ASP A 61 -2.02 16.77 3.75
C ASP A 61 -2.15 16.51 5.25
N ASP A 62 -1.12 16.92 5.99
CA ASP A 62 -1.10 16.83 7.45
C ASP A 62 -2.22 17.70 8.07
N PHE A 63 -2.82 17.21 9.15
CA PHE A 63 -3.74 17.98 9.98
C PHE A 63 -2.98 19.14 10.65
N ASN A 64 -3.43 20.37 10.40
CA ASN A 64 -2.91 21.55 11.08
C ASN A 64 -3.39 21.58 12.54
N MET A 65 -2.61 20.98 13.44
CA MET A 65 -2.97 20.88 14.85
C MET A 65 -3.19 22.26 15.49
N THR A 66 -2.38 23.26 15.15
CA THR A 66 -2.54 24.63 15.69
C THR A 66 -3.91 25.19 15.37
N GLU A 67 -4.36 25.03 14.13
CA GLU A 67 -5.68 25.49 13.68
C GLU A 67 -6.80 24.66 14.30
N LEU A 68 -6.64 23.34 14.41
CA LEU A 68 -7.63 22.45 15.03
C LEU A 68 -7.81 22.76 16.53
N PHE A 69 -6.70 22.98 17.25
CA PHE A 69 -6.75 23.39 18.66
C PHE A 69 -7.39 24.76 18.83
N ALA A 70 -7.14 25.71 17.92
CA ALA A 70 -7.74 27.04 17.95
C ALA A 70 -9.26 27.03 17.68
N LYS A 71 -9.73 26.13 16.81
CA LYS A 71 -11.16 25.95 16.50
C LYS A 71 -11.93 25.16 17.57
N THR A 72 -11.23 24.52 18.50
CA THR A 72 -11.86 23.69 19.53
C THR A 72 -12.16 24.54 20.78
N GLU A 73 -13.40 25.02 20.89
CA GLU A 73 -13.87 25.85 22.02
C GLU A 73 -13.96 25.05 23.33
N GLU A 74 -14.54 23.84 23.29
CA GLU A 74 -14.69 22.97 24.47
C GLU A 74 -13.96 21.62 24.31
N LYS A 75 -13.11 21.30 25.29
CA LYS A 75 -12.36 20.04 25.34
C LYS A 75 -13.14 18.96 26.07
N THR A 76 -14.16 18.44 25.40
CA THR A 76 -14.86 17.23 25.84
C THR A 76 -13.98 15.98 25.61
N PRO A 77 -14.24 14.86 26.29
CA PRO A 77 -13.45 13.63 26.09
C PRO A 77 -13.38 13.18 24.62
N TYR A 78 -14.47 13.33 23.86
CA TYR A 78 -14.50 12.97 22.44
C TYR A 78 -13.66 13.91 21.56
N THR A 79 -13.64 15.21 21.85
CA THR A 79 -12.83 16.16 21.06
C THR A 79 -11.35 15.97 21.33
N VAL A 80 -10.96 15.62 22.56
CA VAL A 80 -9.57 15.27 22.89
C VAL A 80 -9.11 14.02 22.13
N VAL A 81 -9.92 12.96 22.10
CA VAL A 81 -9.59 11.73 21.35
C VAL A 81 -9.46 12.03 19.85
N ALA A 82 -10.38 12.81 19.28
CA ALA A 82 -10.30 13.19 17.87
C ALA A 82 -8.99 13.95 17.53
N LEU A 83 -8.58 14.89 18.40
CA LEU A 83 -7.33 15.62 18.23
C LEU A 83 -6.11 14.70 18.33
N GLN A 84 -6.10 13.77 19.28
CA GLN A 84 -5.03 12.76 19.39
C GLN A 84 -4.96 11.85 18.17
N GLU A 85 -6.10 11.46 17.61
CA GLU A 85 -6.15 10.68 16.37
C GLU A 85 -5.62 11.48 15.16
N CYS A 86 -5.87 12.79 15.10
CA CYS A 86 -5.23 13.66 14.10
C CYS A 86 -3.70 13.68 14.23
N GLU A 87 -3.17 13.78 15.46
CA GLU A 87 -1.72 13.70 15.70
C GLU A 87 -1.14 12.35 15.30
N ARG A 88 -1.82 11.26 15.65
CA ARG A 88 -1.44 9.90 15.28
C ARG A 88 -1.44 9.71 13.76
N MET A 89 -2.46 10.25 13.09
CA MET A 89 -2.55 10.23 11.63
C MET A 89 -1.41 11.02 10.99
N ASN A 90 -1.05 12.19 11.52
CA ASN A 90 0.11 12.95 11.05
C ASN A 90 1.41 12.16 11.16
N THR A 91 1.63 11.43 12.26
CA THR A 91 2.80 10.55 12.39
C THR A 91 2.79 9.45 11.32
N LEU A 92 1.64 8.81 11.08
CA LEU A 92 1.50 7.81 10.03
C LEU A 92 1.81 8.39 8.64
N LEU A 93 1.24 9.55 8.31
CA LEU A 93 1.46 10.21 7.01
C LEU A 93 2.94 10.55 6.81
N LYS A 94 3.63 11.04 7.84
CA LYS A 94 5.08 11.30 7.79
C LYS A 94 5.89 10.05 7.53
N GLU A 95 5.56 8.95 8.20
CA GLU A 95 6.22 7.65 8.02
C GLU A 95 5.99 7.07 6.61
N MET A 96 4.76 7.20 6.08
CA MET A 96 4.44 6.82 4.70
C MET A 96 5.22 7.67 3.69
N ARG A 97 5.24 9.00 3.85
CA ARG A 97 6.00 9.91 2.98
C ARG A 97 7.50 9.62 3.02
N ARG A 98 8.06 9.33 4.21
CA ARG A 98 9.46 8.96 4.38
C ARG A 98 9.80 7.68 3.61
N SER A 99 9.06 6.60 3.85
CA SER A 99 9.34 5.29 3.23
C SER A 99 9.17 5.31 1.71
N LEU A 100 8.18 6.04 1.17
CA LEU A 100 8.02 6.23 -0.27
C LEU A 100 9.18 7.03 -0.88
N LYS A 101 9.67 8.07 -0.18
CA LYS A 101 10.83 8.85 -0.63
C LYS A 101 12.13 8.05 -0.62
N GLU A 102 12.31 7.18 0.37
CA GLU A 102 13.44 6.24 0.44
C GLU A 102 13.39 5.26 -0.73
N LEU A 103 12.21 4.70 -1.03
CA LEU A 103 12.02 3.83 -2.19
C LEU A 103 12.33 4.56 -3.51
N ASP A 104 11.84 5.80 -3.67
CA ASP A 104 12.14 6.62 -4.86
C ASP A 104 13.64 6.87 -5.04
N SER A 105 14.34 7.11 -3.92
CA SER A 105 15.79 7.34 -3.94
C SER A 105 16.57 6.06 -4.28
N GLY A 106 16.04 4.88 -3.93
CA GLY A 106 16.65 3.59 -4.26
C GLY A 106 16.33 3.07 -5.66
N LEU A 107 15.41 3.71 -6.39
CA LEU A 107 15.12 3.43 -7.80
C LEU A 107 15.98 4.27 -8.76
N LYS A 108 16.69 5.28 -8.26
CA LYS A 108 17.71 6.04 -9.00
C LYS A 108 19.06 5.34 -8.94
#